data_AF-A0A7C7QXE0-F1
#
_entry.id   AF-A0A7C7QXE0-F1
#
_cell.length_a   1.000
_cell.length_b   1.000
_cell.length_c   1.000
_cell.angle_alpha   90.00
_cell.angle_beta   90.00
_cell.angle_gamma   90.00
#
_symmetry.space_group_name_H-M   'P 1'
#
loop_
_entity.id
_entity.type
_entity.pdbx_description
1 polymer ?
#
loop_
_entity_poly.entity_id
_entity_poly.type
_entity_poly.pdbx_seq_one_letter_code
_entity_poly.pdbx_strand_id
1 'polypeptide(L)'
;MVDADILLIALVDTIEGVKNLIGEKGAGAVLREAGKHSGPKLLESLIGKLPEVLDKETAIRRTIHIMKELGFAEDIILSGDKIIVKNDVFTEAMREEVNVTTPVVLFLAGLIEGFVQFMSNNKIVIKPLNAQKGLIEFYVK
;
A
#
# COMPACT_ATOMS: atom_id res chain seq x y z
N MET A 1 23.65 11.27 -4.91
CA MET A 1 22.53 10.32 -4.74
C MET A 1 21.63 10.93 -3.68
N VAL A 2 20.34 11.12 -3.98
CA VAL A 2 19.40 11.64 -2.97
C VAL A 2 19.15 10.54 -1.95
N ASP A 3 19.16 10.90 -0.67
CA ASP A 3 18.89 9.96 0.42
C ASP A 3 17.45 9.44 0.34
N ALA A 4 17.27 8.11 0.44
CA ALA A 4 15.96 7.48 0.35
C ALA A 4 15.02 7.97 1.46
N ASP A 5 15.57 8.26 2.64
CA ASP A 5 14.80 8.77 3.77
C ASP A 5 14.25 10.18 3.49
N ILE A 6 15.03 11.02 2.79
CA ILE A 6 14.57 12.36 2.37
C ILE A 6 13.41 12.24 1.37
N LEU A 7 13.48 11.30 0.43
CA LEU A 7 12.40 11.08 -0.55
C LEU A 7 11.13 10.57 0.11
N LEU A 8 11.27 9.64 1.07
CA LEU A 8 10.15 9.11 1.84
C LEU A 8 9.47 10.21 2.67
N ILE A 9 10.24 11.03 3.39
CA ILE A 9 9.72 12.17 4.16
C ILE A 9 9.01 13.15 3.22
N ALA A 10 9.61 13.50 2.07
CA ALA A 10 8.99 14.40 1.11
C ALA A 10 7.66 13.85 0.56
N LEU A 11 7.58 12.53 0.35
CA LEU A 11 6.34 11.88 -0.06
C LEU A 11 5.28 11.97 1.05
N VAL A 12 5.62 11.66 2.30
CA VAL A 12 4.71 11.77 3.43
C VAL A 12 4.23 13.21 3.64
N ASP A 13 5.14 14.18 3.61
CA ASP A 13 4.81 15.61 3.71
C ASP A 13 3.90 16.05 2.55
N THR A 14 4.09 15.50 1.34
CA THR A 14 3.19 15.74 0.19
C THR A 14 1.79 15.18 0.47
N ILE A 15 1.69 13.98 1.04
CA ILE A 15 0.42 13.35 1.38
C ILE A 15 -0.33 14.16 2.46
N GLU A 16 0.38 14.60 3.50
CA GLU A 16 -0.16 15.51 4.51
C GLU A 16 -0.60 16.85 3.89
N GLY A 17 0.17 17.40 2.94
CA GLY A 17 -0.21 18.58 2.17
C GLY A 17 -1.52 18.39 1.39
N VAL A 18 -1.71 17.23 0.76
CA VAL A 18 -2.97 16.90 0.07
C VAL A 18 -4.12 16.83 1.09
N LYS A 19 -3.93 16.18 2.24
CA LYS A 19 -4.92 16.15 3.33
C LYS A 19 -5.31 17.56 3.77
N ASN A 20 -4.35 18.45 3.95
CA ASN A 20 -4.61 19.83 4.37
C ASN A 20 -5.36 20.64 3.30
N LEU A 21 -5.15 20.32 2.02
CA LEU A 21 -5.81 21.01 0.91
C LEU A 21 -7.26 20.57 0.69
N ILE A 22 -7.54 19.27 0.73
CA ILE A 22 -8.84 18.71 0.32
C ILE A 22 -9.57 17.90 1.41
N GLY A 23 -9.06 17.94 2.63
CA GLY A 23 -9.57 17.20 3.78
C GLY A 23 -9.23 15.71 3.75
N GLU A 24 -9.36 15.06 4.92
CA GLU A 24 -8.96 13.67 5.12
C GLU A 24 -9.69 12.68 4.20
N LYS A 25 -11.02 12.83 4.07
CA LYS A 25 -11.83 11.97 3.19
C LYS A 25 -11.44 12.10 1.72
N GLY A 26 -11.19 13.34 1.27
CA GLY A 26 -10.78 13.61 -0.11
C GLY A 26 -9.39 13.06 -0.39
N ALA A 27 -8.43 13.34 0.49
CA ALA A 27 -7.08 12.83 0.39
C ALA A 27 -7.05 11.30 0.42
N GLY A 28 -7.80 10.67 1.31
CA GLY A 28 -7.91 9.22 1.38
C GLY A 28 -8.38 8.58 0.08
N ALA A 29 -9.38 9.17 -0.58
CA ALA A 29 -9.86 8.70 -1.88
C ALA A 29 -8.81 8.86 -2.98
N VAL A 30 -8.17 10.04 -3.06
CA VAL A 30 -7.10 10.33 -4.04
C VAL A 30 -5.92 9.39 -3.84
N LEU A 31 -5.48 9.20 -2.60
CA LEU A 31 -4.30 8.40 -2.29
C LEU A 31 -4.53 6.91 -2.52
N ARG A 32 -5.72 6.40 -2.21
CA ARG A 32 -6.07 5.03 -2.56
C ARG A 32 -6.01 4.80 -4.07
N GLU A 33 -6.61 5.68 -4.86
CA GLU A 33 -6.57 5.58 -6.32
C GLU A 33 -5.14 5.74 -6.85
N ALA A 34 -4.33 6.63 -6.26
CA ALA A 34 -2.92 6.77 -6.61
C ALA A 34 -2.15 5.45 -6.38
N GLY A 35 -2.33 4.79 -5.23
CA GLY A 35 -1.72 3.49 -4.95
C GLY A 35 -2.15 2.41 -5.95
N LYS A 36 -3.45 2.36 -6.26
CA LYS A 36 -4.01 1.40 -7.21
C LYS A 36 -3.46 1.54 -8.62
N HIS A 37 -3.19 2.77 -9.06
CA HIS A 37 -2.66 3.05 -10.40
C HIS A 37 -1.14 3.01 -10.49
N SER A 38 -0.43 3.35 -9.41
CA SER A 38 1.02 3.27 -9.36
C SER A 38 1.51 1.82 -9.29
N GLY A 39 0.76 0.95 -8.61
CA GLY A 39 1.17 -0.42 -8.36
C GLY A 39 1.46 -1.25 -9.63
N PRO A 40 0.53 -1.32 -10.59
CA PRO A 40 0.75 -2.03 -11.85
C PRO A 40 1.97 -1.55 -12.62
N LYS A 41 2.20 -0.22 -12.67
CA LYS A 41 3.37 0.34 -13.36
C LYS A 41 4.68 -0.03 -12.66
N LEU A 42 4.68 -0.04 -11.32
CA LEU A 42 5.83 -0.47 -10.53
C LEU A 42 6.15 -1.94 -10.82
N LEU A 43 5.14 -2.82 -10.78
CA LEU A 43 5.34 -4.23 -11.11
C LEU A 43 5.80 -4.43 -12.56
N GLU A 44 5.15 -3.80 -13.54
CA GLU A 44 5.55 -3.89 -14.95
C GLU A 44 7.02 -3.46 -15.15
N SER A 45 7.49 -2.46 -14.41
CA SER A 45 8.87 -1.99 -14.47
C SER A 45 9.88 -2.96 -13.85
N LEU A 46 9.46 -3.73 -12.84
CA LEU A 46 10.32 -4.64 -12.07
C LEU A 46 10.38 -6.05 -12.66
N ILE A 47 9.22 -6.59 -13.03
CA ILE A 47 9.06 -8.00 -13.45
C ILE A 47 8.63 -8.14 -14.91
N GLY A 48 8.38 -7.04 -15.62
CA GLY A 48 7.91 -7.04 -16.99
C GLY A 48 6.46 -7.51 -17.12
N LYS A 49 6.12 -8.04 -18.30
CA LYS A 49 4.81 -8.68 -18.52
C LYS A 49 4.78 -10.05 -17.83
N LEU A 50 3.74 -10.28 -17.05
CA LEU A 50 3.49 -11.58 -16.47
C LEU A 50 3.15 -12.60 -17.59
N PRO A 51 3.80 -13.76 -17.62
CA PRO A 51 3.56 -14.76 -18.65
C PRO A 51 2.16 -15.37 -18.56
N GLU A 52 1.57 -15.42 -17.36
CA GLU A 52 0.25 -15.98 -17.10
C GLU A 52 -0.50 -15.18 -16.03
N VAL A 53 -1.83 -15.14 -16.16
CA VAL A 53 -2.74 -14.56 -15.16
C VAL A 53 -2.87 -15.53 -13.99
N LEU A 54 -2.61 -15.06 -12.78
CA LEU A 54 -2.68 -15.87 -11.55
C LEU A 54 -4.11 -15.93 -11.00
N ASP A 55 -4.43 -16.95 -10.22
CA ASP A 55 -5.64 -16.95 -9.40
C ASP A 55 -5.55 -15.88 -8.28
N LYS A 56 -6.70 -15.50 -7.71
CA LYS A 56 -6.81 -14.45 -6.68
C LYS A 56 -5.92 -14.73 -5.47
N GLU A 57 -5.89 -15.97 -4.98
CA GLU A 57 -5.15 -16.31 -3.76
C GLU A 57 -3.64 -16.26 -4.00
N THR A 58 -3.18 -16.85 -5.11
CA THR A 58 -1.76 -16.81 -5.49
C THR A 58 -1.30 -15.37 -5.72
N ALA A 59 -2.12 -14.53 -6.35
CA ALA A 59 -1.79 -13.12 -6.55
C ALA A 59 -1.65 -12.35 -5.23
N ILE A 60 -2.54 -12.57 -4.25
CA ILE A 60 -2.42 -11.95 -2.92
C ILE A 60 -1.11 -12.36 -2.23
N ARG A 61 -0.80 -13.67 -2.23
CA ARG A 61 0.43 -14.19 -1.63
C ARG A 61 1.68 -13.60 -2.29
N ARG A 62 1.69 -13.48 -3.62
CA ARG A 62 2.79 -12.83 -4.35
C ARG A 62 2.88 -11.34 -4.08
N THR A 63 1.76 -10.62 -4.02
CA THR A 63 1.74 -9.19 -3.67
C THR A 63 2.45 -8.94 -2.35
N ILE A 64 2.11 -9.73 -1.33
CA ILE A 64 2.70 -9.64 0.00
C ILE A 64 4.21 -9.89 -0.04
N HIS A 65 4.64 -10.92 -0.75
CA HIS A 65 6.04 -11.24 -0.91
C HIS A 65 6.81 -10.11 -1.61
N ILE A 66 6.31 -9.61 -2.74
CA ILE A 66 6.94 -8.52 -3.50
C ILE A 66 7.03 -7.25 -2.66
N MET A 67 5.96 -6.86 -1.96
CA MET A 67 6.00 -5.67 -1.11
C MET A 67 7.07 -5.77 -0.01
N LYS A 68 7.26 -6.97 0.56
CA LYS A 68 8.32 -7.22 1.52
C LYS A 68 9.71 -7.14 0.88
N GLU A 69 9.91 -7.75 -0.28
CA GLU A 69 11.18 -7.70 -1.01
C GLU A 69 11.56 -6.28 -1.46
N LEU A 70 10.57 -5.46 -1.80
CA LEU A 70 10.78 -4.06 -2.17
C LEU A 70 10.98 -3.13 -0.96
N GLY A 71 10.96 -3.67 0.27
CA GLY A 71 11.24 -2.91 1.47
C GLY A 71 10.12 -1.95 1.90
N PHE A 72 8.86 -2.21 1.52
CA PHE A 72 7.74 -1.40 2.00
C PHE A 72 7.51 -1.56 3.50
N ALA A 73 7.89 -2.70 4.07
CA ALA A 73 7.76 -3.02 5.49
C ALA A 73 8.77 -4.10 5.90
N GLU A 74 9.10 -4.16 7.19
CA GLU A 74 9.96 -5.22 7.74
C GLU A 74 9.28 -6.60 7.65
N ASP A 75 7.98 -6.66 7.94
CA ASP A 75 7.21 -7.90 7.83
C ASP A 75 5.78 -7.68 7.33
N ILE A 76 5.30 -8.63 6.53
CA ILE A 76 3.94 -8.66 6.01
C ILE A 76 3.42 -10.09 6.07
N ILE A 77 2.36 -10.31 6.84
CA ILE A 77 1.83 -11.65 7.16
C ILE A 77 0.43 -11.79 6.58
N LEU A 78 0.19 -12.85 5.81
CA LEU A 78 -1.16 -13.28 5.42
C LEU A 78 -1.69 -14.33 6.40
N SER A 79 -2.80 -14.04 7.07
CA SER A 79 -3.48 -14.98 7.97
C SER A 79 -4.96 -15.06 7.60
N GLY A 80 -5.34 -16.10 6.86
CA GLY A 80 -6.67 -16.23 6.29
C GLY A 80 -6.98 -15.07 5.34
N ASP A 81 -8.01 -14.29 5.67
CA ASP A 81 -8.44 -13.08 4.94
C ASP A 81 -7.87 -11.78 5.53
N LYS A 82 -6.87 -11.86 6.42
CA LYS A 82 -6.20 -10.70 7.00
C LYS A 82 -4.77 -10.55 6.52
N ILE A 83 -4.37 -9.31 6.27
CA ILE A 83 -2.98 -8.93 6.00
C ILE A 83 -2.50 -8.06 7.16
N ILE A 84 -1.40 -8.44 7.80
CA ILE A 84 -0.80 -7.70 8.91
C ILE A 84 0.54 -7.15 8.41
N VAL A 85 0.67 -5.83 8.37
CA VAL A 85 1.88 -5.11 7.98
C VAL A 85 2.54 -4.57 9.24
N LYS A 86 3.82 -4.87 9.44
CA LYS A 86 4.61 -4.43 10.59
C LYS A 86 5.80 -3.59 10.14
N ASN A 87 6.01 -2.48 10.83
CA ASN A 87 7.11 -1.53 10.62
C ASN A 87 7.18 -1.11 9.14
N ASP A 88 6.06 -0.58 8.61
CA ASP A 88 6.03 -0.05 7.26
C ASP A 88 6.66 1.34 7.18
N VAL A 89 7.38 1.60 6.10
CA VAL A 89 8.17 2.83 5.96
C VAL A 89 7.31 4.10 5.94
N PHE A 90 6.04 4.01 5.50
CA PHE A 90 5.19 5.18 5.34
C PHE A 90 4.64 5.65 6.69
N THR A 91 4.07 4.75 7.49
CA THR A 91 3.56 5.12 8.81
C THR A 91 4.69 5.48 9.76
N GLU A 92 5.87 4.85 9.63
CA GLU A 92 7.06 5.22 10.41
C GLU A 92 7.54 6.66 10.13
N ALA A 93 7.38 7.13 8.89
CA ALA A 93 7.72 8.50 8.52
C ALA A 93 6.64 9.55 8.88
N MET A 94 5.43 9.14 9.29
CA MET A 94 4.38 10.07 9.71
C MET A 94 4.75 10.79 11.00
N ARG A 95 4.44 12.10 11.05
CA ARG A 95 4.54 12.93 12.25
C ARG A 95 3.25 12.89 13.08
N GLU A 96 2.12 12.85 12.39
CA GLU A 96 0.80 12.79 13.01
C GLU A 96 0.44 11.37 13.47
N GLU A 97 -0.58 11.27 14.32
CA GLU A 97 -1.17 9.98 14.69
C GLU A 97 -1.76 9.27 13.46
N VAL A 98 -1.51 7.97 13.38
CA VAL A 98 -1.98 7.11 12.30
C VAL A 98 -3.22 6.34 12.77
N ASN A 99 -4.23 6.30 11.90
CA ASN A 99 -5.47 5.54 12.08
C ASN A 99 -5.94 4.98 10.73
N VAL A 100 -7.07 4.27 10.72
CA VAL A 100 -7.60 3.58 9.53
C VAL A 100 -8.04 4.52 8.39
N THR A 101 -8.25 5.80 8.66
CA THR A 101 -8.61 6.81 7.64
C THR A 101 -7.41 7.63 7.17
N THR A 102 -6.24 7.44 7.78
CA THR A 102 -5.02 8.16 7.42
C THR A 102 -4.66 7.90 5.95
N PRO A 103 -4.41 8.94 5.13
CA PRO A 103 -4.22 8.76 3.69
C PRO A 103 -3.10 7.80 3.29
N VAL A 104 -2.01 7.68 4.07
CA VAL A 104 -0.92 6.73 3.79
C VAL A 104 -1.39 5.26 3.92
N VAL A 105 -2.28 4.99 4.88
CA VAL A 105 -2.88 3.66 5.08
C VAL A 105 -3.76 3.30 3.88
N LEU A 106 -4.51 4.29 3.37
CA LEU A 106 -5.37 4.11 2.20
C LEU A 106 -4.56 3.98 0.90
N PHE A 107 -3.43 4.67 0.80
CA PHE A 107 -2.45 4.49 -0.28
C PHE A 107 -1.93 3.05 -0.32
N LEU A 108 -1.46 2.53 0.81
CA LEU A 108 -0.97 1.14 0.92
C LEU A 108 -2.06 0.12 0.57
N ALA A 109 -3.29 0.33 1.05
CA ALA A 109 -4.42 -0.51 0.67
C ALA A 109 -4.65 -0.51 -0.85
N GLY A 110 -4.63 0.67 -1.47
CA GLY A 110 -4.76 0.82 -2.92
C GLY A 110 -3.61 0.15 -3.68
N LEU A 111 -2.38 0.23 -3.16
CA LEU A 111 -1.21 -0.43 -3.76
C LEU A 111 -1.37 -1.95 -3.81
N ILE A 112 -1.82 -2.56 -2.71
CA ILE A 112 -2.13 -4.00 -2.65
C ILE A 112 -3.21 -4.37 -3.67
N GLU A 113 -4.28 -3.58 -3.76
CA GLU A 113 -5.35 -3.78 -4.74
C GLU A 113 -4.82 -3.74 -6.19
N GLY A 114 -3.98 -2.74 -6.50
CA GLY A 114 -3.37 -2.57 -7.80
C GLY A 114 -2.46 -3.74 -8.18
N PHE A 115 -1.62 -4.20 -7.25
CA PHE A 115 -0.76 -5.37 -7.47
C PHE A 115 -1.56 -6.65 -7.76
N VAL A 116 -2.58 -6.93 -6.96
CA VAL A 116 -3.42 -8.13 -7.15
C VAL A 116 -4.19 -8.05 -8.46
N GLN A 117 -4.75 -6.87 -8.78
CA GLN A 117 -5.48 -6.67 -10.03
C GLN A 117 -4.58 -6.86 -11.25
N PHE A 118 -3.34 -6.35 -11.21
CA PHE A 118 -2.37 -6.55 -12.28
C PHE A 118 -2.02 -8.02 -12.50
N MET A 119 -1.84 -8.78 -11.43
CA MET A 119 -1.45 -10.20 -11.52
C MET A 119 -2.58 -11.16 -11.88
N SER A 120 -3.80 -10.87 -11.43
CA SER A 120 -4.90 -11.85 -11.49
C SER A 120 -6.09 -11.41 -12.35
N ASN A 121 -6.09 -10.18 -12.86
CA ASN A 121 -7.27 -9.51 -13.43
C ASN A 121 -8.49 -9.44 -12.50
N ASN A 122 -8.36 -9.87 -11.23
CA ASN A 122 -9.43 -9.79 -10.24
C ASN A 122 -9.34 -8.48 -9.47
N LYS A 123 -10.48 -7.82 -9.31
CA LYS A 123 -10.61 -6.68 -8.40
C LYS A 123 -10.88 -7.22 -7.00
N ILE A 124 -10.08 -6.80 -6.04
CA ILE A 124 -10.27 -7.08 -4.62
C ILE A 124 -10.52 -5.76 -3.88
N VAL A 125 -11.06 -5.85 -2.67
CA VAL A 125 -11.19 -4.68 -1.79
C VAL A 125 -10.41 -4.91 -0.51
N ILE A 126 -9.44 -4.04 -0.24
CA ILE A 126 -8.61 -4.07 0.97
C ILE A 126 -9.15 -3.07 1.99
N LYS A 127 -9.80 -3.56 3.05
CA LYS A 127 -10.37 -2.71 4.10
C LYS A 127 -9.41 -2.60 5.29
N PRO A 128 -8.97 -1.39 5.69
CA PRO A 128 -8.24 -1.21 6.95
C PRO A 128 -9.15 -1.57 8.13
N LEU A 129 -8.64 -2.42 9.02
CA LEU A 129 -9.30 -2.85 10.26
C LEU A 129 -8.73 -2.13 11.47
N ASN A 130 -7.40 -2.05 11.54
CA ASN A 130 -6.64 -1.35 12.57
C ASN A 130 -5.45 -0.68 11.91
N ALA A 131 -5.05 0.48 12.40
CA ALA A 131 -3.83 1.13 11.94
C ALA A 131 -3.31 2.04 13.04
N GLN A 132 -2.01 1.96 13.24
CA GLN A 132 -1.20 2.83 14.08
C GLN A 132 0.20 2.88 13.46
N LYS A 133 1.07 3.72 14.02
CA LYS A 133 2.47 3.79 13.57
C LYS A 133 3.14 2.42 13.69
N GLY A 134 3.73 1.94 12.60
CA GLY A 134 4.41 0.65 12.53
C GLY A 134 3.50 -0.59 12.53
N LEU A 135 2.18 -0.43 12.51
CA LEU A 135 1.26 -1.57 12.46
C LEU A 135 -0.01 -1.23 11.70
N ILE A 136 -0.28 -1.99 10.64
CA ILE A 136 -1.54 -1.91 9.90
C ILE A 136 -2.13 -3.32 9.75
N GLU A 137 -3.42 -3.45 10.03
CA GLU A 137 -4.19 -4.65 9.76
C GLU A 137 -5.23 -4.37 8.69
N PHE A 138 -5.20 -5.16 7.63
CA PHE A 138 -6.17 -5.12 6.55
C PHE A 138 -7.00 -6.40 6.49
N TYR A 139 -8.22 -6.25 5.97
CA TYR A 139 -9.11 -7.33 5.57
C TYR A 139 -9.23 -7.41 4.05
N VAL A 140 -9.14 -8.61 3.49
CA VAL A 140 -9.31 -8.88 2.07
C VAL A 140 -10.74 -9.33 1.80
N LYS A 141 -11.49 -8.53 1.03
CA LYS A 141 -12.84 -8.89 0.58
C LYS A 141 -12.83 -9.54 -0.82
#